data_AF-A0A5S9MJ04-F1
#
_entry.id   AF-A0A5S9MJ04-F1
#
_cell.length_a   1.000
_cell.length_b   1.000
_cell.length_c   1.000
_cell.angle_alpha   90.00
_cell.angle_beta   90.00
_cell.angle_gamma   90.00
#
_symmetry.space_group_name_H-M   'P 1'
#
loop_
_entity.id
_entity.type
_entity.pdbx_description
1 polymer ?
#
loop_
_entity_poly.entity_id
_entity_poly.type
_entity_poly.pdbx_seq_one_letter_code
_entity_poly.pdbx_strand_id
1 'polypeptide(L)' 'MTIMGPSGCGKTSLLYQLSGIETASTGEIEYKGRSLSEMTDKQLTALRLTEMGFVFQHSHLLKKS' A
#
# COMPACT_ATOMS: atom_id res chain seq x y z
N MET A 1 -6.73 -1.66 -13.71
CA MET A 1 -5.90 -2.89 -13.64
C MET A 1 -6.49 -3.80 -12.57
N THR A 2 -6.47 -5.11 -12.77
CA THR A 2 -7.00 -6.09 -11.81
C THR A 2 -5.92 -7.12 -11.50
N ILE A 3 -5.75 -7.48 -10.22
CA ILE A 3 -4.84 -8.55 -9.76
C ILE A 3 -5.70 -9.69 -9.22
N MET A 4 -5.55 -10.89 -9.78
CA MET A 4 -6.33 -12.08 -9.42
C MET A 4 -5.42 -13.25 -9.06
N GLY A 5 -5.88 -14.12 -8.16
CA GLY A 5 -5.15 -15.32 -7.73
C GLY A 5 -5.76 -15.98 -6.49
N PRO A 6 -5.39 -17.23 -6.15
CA PRO A 6 -5.95 -17.98 -5.01
C PRO A 6 -5.78 -17.28 -3.66
N SER A 7 -6.59 -17.63 -2.66
CA SER A 7 -6.36 -17.14 -1.29
C SER A 7 -4.95 -17.51 -0.82
N GLY A 8 -4.27 -16.61 -0.12
CA GLY A 8 -2.90 -16.82 0.36
C GLY A 8 -1.77 -16.60 -0.65
N CYS A 9 -2.06 -16.33 -1.93
CA CYS A 9 -1.01 -16.11 -2.94
C CYS A 9 -0.27 -14.75 -2.85
N GLY A 10 -0.46 -13.99 -1.76
CA GLY A 10 0.27 -12.74 -1.52
C GLY A 10 -0.33 -11.46 -2.10
N LYS A 11 -1.52 -11.47 -2.71
CA LYS A 11 -2.16 -10.27 -3.30
C LYS A 11 -2.23 -9.08 -2.35
N THR A 12 -2.65 -9.32 -1.10
CA THR A 12 -2.77 -8.26 -0.09
C THR A 12 -1.41 -7.68 0.26
N SER A 13 -0.40 -8.54 0.47
CA SER A 13 0.96 -8.08 0.77
C SER A 13 1.55 -7.30 -0.40
N LEU A 14 1.34 -7.74 -1.64
CA LEU A 14 1.72 -6.97 -2.82
C LEU A 14 1.06 -5.58 -2.87
N LEU A 15 -0.24 -5.49 -2.61
CA LEU A 15 -0.95 -4.21 -2.55
C LEU A 15 -0.43 -3.32 -1.40
N TYR A 16 -0.03 -3.91 -0.28
CA TYR A 16 0.55 -3.16 0.85
C TYR A 16 1.94 -2.65 0.51
N GLN A 17 2.74 -3.43 -0.20
CA GLN A 17 4.06 -3.02 -0.69
C GLN A 17 3.97 -1.90 -1.72
N LEU A 18 3.09 -2.04 -2.72
CA LEU A 18 2.86 -1.01 -3.74
C LEU A 18 2.36 0.31 -3.17
N SER A 19 1.76 0.27 -1.99
CA SER A 19 1.22 1.44 -1.32
C SER A 19 2.13 1.99 -0.21
N GLY A 20 3.30 1.38 -0.02
CA GLY A 20 4.27 1.75 0.99
C GLY A 20 3.80 1.54 2.42
N ILE A 21 2.74 0.74 2.67
CA ILE A 21 2.33 0.31 4.01
C ILE A 21 3.32 -0.72 4.55
N GLU A 22 3.73 -1.65 3.69
CA GLU A 22 4.79 -2.62 3.97
C GLU A 22 6.00 -2.31 3.08
N THR A 23 7.21 -2.51 3.58
CA THR A 23 8.42 -2.38 2.77
C THR A 23 8.70 -3.70 2.05
N ALA A 24 9.06 -3.62 0.77
CA ALA A 24 9.51 -4.80 0.03
C ALA A 24 10.83 -5.30 0.62
N SER A 25 10.93 -6.61 0.88
CA SER A 25 12.17 -7.19 1.42
C SER A 25 13.32 -7.16 0.42
N THR A 26 13.00 -7.20 -0.88
CA THR A 26 13.94 -7.11 -2.00
C THR A 26 13.26 -6.46 -3.19
N GLY A 27 14.04 -5.98 -4.15
CA GLY A 27 13.52 -5.25 -5.31
C GLY A 27 13.20 -3.80 -4.99
N GLU A 28 12.61 -3.11 -5.96
CA GLU A 28 12.36 -1.68 -5.89
C GLU A 28 10.94 -1.36 -6.36
N ILE A 29 10.32 -0.37 -5.69
CA ILE A 29 9.01 0.17 -6.05
C ILE A 29 9.18 1.67 -6.18
N GLU A 30 8.91 2.19 -7.37
CA GLU A 30 8.95 3.63 -7.63
C GLU A 30 7.54 4.19 -7.76
N TYR A 31 7.34 5.37 -7.17
CA TYR A 31 6.14 6.18 -7.36
C TYR A 31 6.52 7.57 -7.88
N LYS A 32 6.07 7.91 -9.08
CA LYS A 32 6.41 9.17 -9.78
C LYS A 32 7.93 9.44 -9.80
N GLY A 33 8.73 8.41 -10.08
CA GLY A 33 10.19 8.48 -10.17
C GLY A 33 10.92 8.65 -8.84
N ARG A 34 10.27 8.31 -7.72
CA ARG A 34 10.89 8.25 -6.39
C ARG A 34 10.77 6.85 -5.83
N SER A 35 11.87 6.31 -5.35
CA SER A 35 11.90 5.01 -4.69
C SER A 35 11.16 5.07 -3.35
N LEU A 36 10.21 4.16 -3.12
CA LEU A 36 9.45 4.10 -1.86
C LEU A 36 10.34 3.66 -0.69
N SER A 37 11.34 2.82 -0.93
CA SER A 37 12.28 2.34 0.11
C SER A 37 13.23 3.44 0.60
N GLU A 38 13.44 4.49 -0.18
CA GLU A 38 14.27 5.65 0.19
C GLU A 38 13.47 6.76 0.89
N MET A 39 12.13 6.63 0.95
CA MET A 39 11.28 7.58 1.65
C MET A 39 11.30 7.34 3.16
N THR A 40 11.36 8.43 3.91
CA THR A 40 11.13 8.41 5.37
C THR A 40 9.68 8.05 5.70
N ASP A 41 9.43 7.55 6.91
CA ASP A 41 8.08 7.28 7.42
C ASP A 41 7.13 8.48 7.29
N LYS A 42 7.65 9.70 7.47
CA LYS A 42 6.88 10.94 7.31
C LYS A 42 6.48 11.18 5.86
N GLN A 43 7.40 10.93 4.91
CA GLN A 43 7.12 11.05 3.48
C GLN A 43 6.14 9.98 3.02
N LEU A 44 6.31 8.74 3.46
CA LEU A 44 5.37 7.65 3.17
C LEU A 44 3.98 7.93 3.76
N THR A 45 3.91 8.50 4.96
CA THR A 45 2.63 8.90 5.58
C THR A 45 1.95 10.02 4.78
N ALA A 46 2.69 11.04 4.37
CA ALA A 46 2.15 12.11 3.52
C ALA A 46 1.66 11.54 2.18
N LEU A 47 2.45 10.68 1.52
CA LEU A 47 2.06 10.01 0.28
C LEU A 47 0.74 9.24 0.44
N ARG A 48 0.63 8.42 1.48
CA ARG A 48 -0.60 7.66 1.77
C ARG A 48 -1.80 8.55 2.06
N LEU A 49 -1.60 9.73 2.65
CA LEU A 49 -2.68 10.66 2.99
C LEU A 49 -3.16 11.47 1.78
N THR A 50 -2.27 11.84 0.87
CA THR A 50 -2.58 12.82 -0.19
C THR A 50 -2.73 12.21 -1.59
N GLU A 51 -2.14 11.04 -1.83
CA GLU A 51 -1.97 10.50 -3.20
C GLU A 51 -2.46 9.05 -3.33
N MET A 52 -2.79 8.37 -2.23
CA MET A 52 -3.27 6.97 -2.25
C MET A 52 -4.60 6.83 -1.52
N GLY A 53 -5.55 6.12 -2.14
CA GLY A 53 -6.84 5.78 -1.56
C GLY A 53 -7.01 4.26 -1.42
N PHE A 54 -7.49 3.79 -0.27
CA PHE A 54 -7.67 2.38 0.01
C PHE A 54 -9.13 2.03 0.24
N VAL A 55 -9.58 0.97 -0.42
CA VAL A 55 -10.87 0.33 -0.18
C VAL A 55 -10.62 -1.13 0.10
N PHE A 56 -11.00 -1.58 1.29
CA PHE A 56 -10.81 -2.96 1.75
C PHE A 56 -12.12 -3.74 1.63
N GLN A 57 -12.02 -5.07 1.51
CA GLN A 57 -13.21 -5.93 1.50
C GLN A 57 -14.04 -5.80 2.77
N HIS A 58 -13.38 -5.64 3.92
CA HIS A 58 -14.05 -5.32 5.17
C HIS A 58 -14.03 -3.81 5.40
N SER A 59 -15.21 -3.23 5.59
CA SER A 59 -15.35 -1.81 5.88
C SER A 59 -14.83 -1.51 7.29
N HIS A 60 -13.78 -0.69 7.39
CA HIS A 60 -13.26 -0.18 8.67
C HIS A 60 -13.98 1.11 9.10
N LEU A 61 -15.29 1.18 8.86
CA LEU A 61 -16.08 2.36 9.20
C LEU A 61 -16.17 2.49 10.72
N LEU A 62 -15.84 3.66 11.26
CA LEU A 62 -16.08 3.99 12.65
C LEU A 62 -17.58 3.96 12.90
N LYS A 63 -18.04 3.04 13.74
CA LYS A 63 -19.42 3.06 14.23
C LYS A 63 -19.57 4.27 15.15
N LYS A 64 -20.50 5.18 14.82
CA LYS A 64 -21.03 6.12 15.81
C LYS A 64 -21.79 5.30 16.85
N SER A 65 -21.30 5.27 18.09
CA SER A 65 -22.09 4.91 19.28
C SER A 65 -22.55 6.19 19.97
#